data_AF-A0A8H7FCA6-F1
#
_entry.id   AF-A0A8H7FCA6-F1
#
_cell.length_a   1.000
_cell.length_b   1.000
_cell.length_c   1.000
_cell.angle_alpha   90.00
_cell.angle_beta   90.00
_cell.angle_gamma   90.00
#
_symmetry.space_group_name_H-M   'P 1'
#
loop_
_entity.id
_entity.type
_entity.pdbx_description
1 polymer ?
#
loop_
_entity_poly.entity_id
_entity_poly.type
_entity_poly.pdbx_seq_one_letter_code
_entity_poly.pdbx_strand_id
1 'polypeptide(L)'
;MGIKDDSEPEYVEPIELYKKSIAERTVLPSTPPAVTMTLEKRLSISTSRIPHVWTVHVRENPSHNGKATKYPPLLVAKIFDPLFFDEKGADLFDAFLVRDINFYSEVKAYEELKHFQGTVIPQFYGLFVTALPAQRNRPVYILLLEEVPGKDLYRTLPPHVAERVCLKHKEAIFEGALNLLFDFCECGVNPMEDMRPRNIVLRLQKHVVSEAQFCTTDSCPATRKIDCDNLHLVMVDFESSWTSKIAPGTAYIGRSRSKI
;
A
#
# COMPACT_ATOMS: atom_id res chain seq x y z
N MET A 1 29.03 -31.99 -6.55
CA MET A 1 27.88 -31.51 -7.33
C MET A 1 27.10 -30.60 -6.39
N GLY A 2 27.35 -29.30 -6.46
CA GLY A 2 26.79 -28.35 -5.50
C GLY A 2 25.31 -28.17 -5.76
N ILE A 3 24.49 -28.39 -4.72
CA ILE A 3 23.09 -27.98 -4.73
C ILE A 3 23.13 -26.45 -4.66
N LYS A 4 22.77 -25.79 -5.76
CA LYS A 4 22.45 -24.35 -5.71
C LYS A 4 21.20 -24.23 -4.86
N ASP A 5 21.34 -23.48 -3.77
CA ASP A 5 20.23 -23.07 -2.94
C ASP A 5 19.50 -21.96 -3.71
N ASP A 6 18.46 -22.30 -4.47
CA ASP A 6 17.63 -21.34 -5.22
C ASP A 6 16.65 -20.58 -4.28
N SER A 7 16.99 -20.43 -3.00
CA SER A 7 16.14 -19.82 -1.96
C SER A 7 16.57 -18.43 -1.50
N GLU A 8 17.53 -17.79 -2.19
CA GLU A 8 17.79 -16.37 -1.96
C GLU A 8 16.76 -15.51 -2.72
N PRO A 9 16.12 -14.52 -2.06
CA PRO A 9 15.25 -13.58 -2.74
C PRO A 9 16.07 -12.86 -3.83
N GLU A 10 15.70 -13.09 -5.09
CA GLU A 10 16.42 -12.56 -6.25
C GLU A 10 16.38 -11.03 -6.21
N TYR A 11 17.52 -10.40 -5.88
CA TYR A 11 17.68 -8.96 -5.97
C TYR A 11 17.54 -8.56 -7.44
N VAL A 12 16.47 -7.85 -7.77
CA VAL A 12 16.25 -7.36 -9.13
C VAL A 12 16.89 -5.99 -9.27
N GLU A 13 17.86 -5.86 -10.19
CA GLU A 13 18.47 -4.56 -10.48
C GLU A 13 17.41 -3.56 -10.98
N PRO A 14 17.46 -2.28 -10.55
CA PRO A 14 16.50 -1.24 -10.97
C PRO A 14 16.33 -1.12 -12.50
N ILE A 15 17.39 -1.37 -13.26
CA ILE A 15 17.35 -1.31 -14.73
C ILE A 15 16.50 -2.44 -15.33
N GLU A 16 16.49 -3.62 -14.73
CA GLU A 16 15.67 -4.76 -15.18
C GLU A 16 14.19 -4.52 -14.86
N LEU A 17 13.90 -3.94 -13.70
CA LEU A 17 12.55 -3.50 -13.36
C LEU A 17 12.06 -2.41 -14.31
N TYR A 18 12.93 -1.46 -14.66
CA TYR A 18 12.59 -0.43 -15.64
C TYR A 18 12.29 -1.04 -17.02
N LYS A 19 13.13 -1.96 -17.52
CA LYS A 19 12.87 -2.69 -18.76
C LYS A 19 11.54 -3.43 -18.71
N LYS A 20 11.25 -4.10 -17.60
CA LYS A 20 9.98 -4.79 -17.36
C LYS A 20 8.80 -3.82 -17.35
N SER A 21 8.95 -2.65 -16.71
CA SER A 21 7.93 -1.60 -16.68
C SER A 21 7.57 -1.07 -18.06
N ILE A 22 8.54 -0.98 -18.97
CA ILE A 22 8.31 -0.60 -20.36
C ILE A 22 7.64 -1.74 -21.13
N ALA A 23 8.14 -2.97 -20.96
CA ALA A 23 7.66 -4.15 -21.70
C ALA A 23 6.22 -4.53 -21.33
N GLU A 24 5.87 -4.41 -20.06
CA GLU A 24 4.57 -4.78 -19.49
C GLU A 24 3.68 -3.55 -19.21
N ARG A 25 3.97 -2.42 -19.87
CA ARG A 25 3.33 -1.14 -19.57
C ARG A 25 1.81 -1.27 -19.56
N THR A 26 1.20 -0.94 -18.41
CA THR A 26 -0.25 -0.99 -18.24
C THR A 26 -0.93 -0.16 -19.31
N VAL A 27 -1.82 -0.79 -20.09
CA VAL A 27 -2.63 -0.08 -21.07
C VAL A 27 -3.63 0.79 -20.30
N LEU A 28 -3.43 2.09 -20.37
CA LEU A 28 -4.34 3.05 -19.76
C LEU A 28 -5.71 2.96 -20.44
N PRO A 29 -6.81 3.13 -19.69
CA PRO A 29 -8.12 3.23 -20.30
C PRO A 29 -8.13 4.38 -21.33
N SER A 30 -8.62 4.09 -22.53
CA SER A 30 -8.62 5.01 -23.67
C SER A 30 -9.49 6.25 -23.42
N THR A 31 -10.40 6.18 -22.45
CA THR A 31 -11.27 7.27 -22.04
C THR A 31 -11.02 7.57 -20.56
N PRO A 32 -10.65 8.82 -20.21
CA PRO A 32 -10.56 9.22 -18.81
C PRO A 32 -11.93 9.06 -18.14
N PRO A 33 -11.97 8.73 -16.84
CA PRO A 33 -13.25 8.55 -16.15
C PRO A 33 -14.05 9.85 -16.23
N ALA A 34 -15.36 9.75 -16.52
CA ALA A 34 -16.27 10.88 -16.63
C ALA A 34 -16.65 11.46 -15.25
N VAL A 35 -15.63 11.75 -14.45
CA VAL A 35 -15.74 12.19 -13.06
C VAL A 35 -14.86 13.40 -12.83
N THR A 36 -15.37 14.34 -12.04
CA THR A 36 -14.60 15.47 -11.55
C THR A 36 -13.99 15.08 -10.21
N MET A 37 -12.67 15.24 -10.06
CA MET A 37 -11.94 14.94 -8.84
C MET A 37 -11.39 16.23 -8.25
N THR A 38 -11.68 16.48 -6.97
CA THR A 38 -11.15 17.64 -6.25
C THR A 38 -10.18 17.16 -5.17
N LEU A 39 -8.92 17.58 -5.24
CA LEU A 39 -7.93 17.31 -4.19
C LEU A 39 -8.31 18.10 -2.94
N GLU A 40 -8.41 17.43 -1.79
CA GLU A 40 -8.79 18.07 -0.53
C GLU A 40 -7.59 18.21 0.40
N LYS A 41 -7.07 17.09 0.90
CA LYS A 41 -5.99 17.06 1.89
C LYS A 41 -4.85 16.17 1.45
N ARG A 42 -3.64 16.73 1.44
CA ARG A 42 -2.39 15.98 1.23
C ARG A 42 -2.11 15.08 2.43
N LEU A 43 -1.76 13.82 2.17
CA LEU A 43 -1.40 12.84 3.17
C LEU A 43 0.13 12.68 3.23
N SER A 44 0.70 12.78 4.43
CA SER A 44 2.15 12.69 4.68
C SER A 44 2.68 11.26 4.75
N ILE A 45 2.07 10.32 4.01
CA ILE A 45 2.35 8.88 4.10
C ILE A 45 3.48 8.44 3.17
N SER A 46 3.65 9.10 2.02
CA SER A 46 4.74 8.79 1.12
C SER A 46 6.05 9.42 1.61
N THR A 47 7.07 8.57 1.73
CA THR A 47 8.47 9.01 1.91
C THR A 47 9.20 9.18 0.58
N SER A 48 8.60 8.74 -0.53
CA SER A 48 9.18 8.87 -1.85
C SER A 48 8.93 10.28 -2.37
N ARG A 49 9.98 10.89 -2.92
CA ARG A 49 9.98 12.29 -3.36
C ARG A 49 9.19 12.51 -4.65
N ILE A 50 8.63 11.46 -5.25
CA ILE A 50 8.02 11.48 -6.58
C ILE A 50 6.49 11.43 -6.50
N PRO A 51 5.86 10.44 -5.83
CA PRO A 51 4.43 10.49 -5.67
C PRO A 51 4.00 11.38 -4.51
N HIS A 52 2.93 12.11 -4.72
CA HIS A 52 2.23 12.79 -3.65
C HIS A 52 0.82 12.23 -3.49
N VAL A 53 0.45 11.95 -2.25
CA VAL A 53 -0.81 11.29 -1.90
C VAL A 53 -1.82 12.31 -1.39
N TRP A 54 -3.04 12.25 -1.91
CA TRP A 54 -4.14 13.16 -1.57
C TRP A 54 -5.41 12.40 -1.31
N THR A 55 -6.20 12.88 -0.37
CA THR A 55 -7.64 12.58 -0.34
C THR A 55 -8.32 13.36 -1.46
N VAL A 56 -9.28 12.71 -2.11
CA VAL A 56 -9.98 13.28 -3.27
C VAL A 56 -11.47 13.05 -3.16
N HIS A 57 -12.23 14.12 -3.36
CA HIS A 57 -13.67 14.05 -3.53
C HIS A 57 -14.01 13.78 -4.99
N VAL A 58 -14.78 12.71 -5.21
CA VAL A 58 -15.24 12.33 -6.54
C VAL A 58 -16.68 12.82 -6.72
N ARG A 59 -16.90 13.58 -7.79
CA ARG A 59 -18.23 13.95 -8.27
C ARG A 59 -18.42 13.37 -9.65
N GLU A 60 -19.30 12.40 -9.79
CA GLU A 60 -19.69 11.92 -11.11
C GLU A 60 -20.48 13.03 -11.83
N ASN A 61 -20.17 13.24 -13.11
CA ASN A 61 -21.05 14.08 -13.92
C ASN A 61 -22.40 13.38 -14.00
N PRO A 62 -23.53 14.09 -13.78
CA PRO A 62 -24.85 13.48 -13.80
C PRO A 62 -25.13 12.92 -15.19
N SER A 63 -24.80 11.65 -15.40
CA SER A 63 -25.23 10.91 -16.57
C SER A 63 -26.67 10.48 -16.29
N HIS A 64 -27.58 10.95 -17.15
CA HIS A 64 -28.98 10.52 -17.16
C HIS A 64 -29.03 8.99 -17.06
N ASN A 65 -29.47 8.44 -15.92
CA ASN A 65 -30.04 7.09 -15.73
C ASN A 65 -29.92 6.51 -14.30
N GLY A 66 -29.61 7.30 -13.27
CA GLY A 66 -29.84 6.89 -11.86
C GLY A 66 -29.13 5.61 -11.42
N LYS A 67 -28.05 5.20 -12.10
CA LYS A 67 -27.22 4.08 -11.67
C LYS A 67 -26.35 4.49 -10.49
N ALA A 68 -26.09 3.55 -9.58
CA ALA A 68 -25.14 3.73 -8.49
C ALA A 68 -23.79 4.22 -9.03
N THR A 69 -23.16 5.15 -8.29
CA THR A 69 -21.88 5.72 -8.69
C THR A 69 -20.82 4.61 -8.77
N LYS A 70 -20.01 4.62 -9.84
CA LYS A 70 -18.89 3.69 -10.04
C LYS A 70 -17.82 3.89 -8.96
N TYR A 71 -17.71 5.10 -8.43
CA TYR A 71 -16.72 5.49 -7.44
C TYR A 71 -17.38 5.94 -6.12
N PRO A 72 -16.77 5.62 -4.96
CA PRO A 72 -17.09 6.26 -3.69
C PRO A 72 -16.87 7.79 -3.72
N PRO A 73 -17.58 8.55 -2.86
CA PRO A 73 -17.46 10.01 -2.81
C PRO A 73 -16.12 10.52 -2.25
N LEU A 74 -15.38 9.67 -1.54
CA LEU A 74 -14.06 9.95 -0.99
C LEU A 74 -13.12 8.80 -1.37
N LEU A 75 -11.99 9.15 -1.98
CA LEU A 75 -10.93 8.23 -2.37
C LEU A 75 -9.56 8.79 -1.99
N VAL A 76 -8.52 8.00 -2.24
CA VAL A 76 -7.13 8.43 -2.24
C VAL A 76 -6.61 8.46 -3.68
N ALA A 77 -6.01 9.58 -4.06
CA ALA A 77 -5.24 9.72 -5.30
C ALA A 77 -3.75 9.77 -4.96
N LYS A 78 -3.00 8.83 -5.51
CA LYS A 78 -1.55 8.86 -5.50
C LYS A 78 -1.06 9.30 -6.88
N ILE A 79 -0.47 10.48 -6.92
CA ILE A 79 -0.11 11.17 -8.15
C ILE A 79 1.39 11.06 -8.34
N PHE A 80 1.83 10.40 -9.39
CA PHE A 80 3.25 10.20 -9.69
C PHE A 80 3.77 11.34 -10.55
N ASP A 81 4.41 12.31 -9.89
CA ASP A 81 4.88 13.53 -10.53
C ASP A 81 6.41 13.65 -10.46
N PRO A 82 7.14 13.46 -11.58
CA PRO A 82 8.59 13.59 -11.58
C PRO A 82 9.08 15.04 -11.37
N LEU A 83 8.20 16.04 -11.51
CA LEU A 83 8.53 17.45 -11.22
C LEU A 83 8.24 17.84 -9.77
N PHE A 84 7.61 16.96 -9.01
CA PHE A 84 7.42 17.13 -7.57
C PHE A 84 8.64 16.67 -6.75
N PHE A 85 9.71 16.31 -7.45
CA PHE A 85 10.98 15.87 -6.90
C PHE A 85 11.69 17.02 -6.19
N ASP A 86 12.09 16.82 -4.93
CA ASP A 86 12.87 17.81 -4.21
C ASP A 86 14.29 17.95 -4.80
N GLU A 87 14.87 19.15 -4.69
CA GLU A 87 16.15 19.52 -5.32
C GLU A 87 17.31 18.58 -4.91
N LYS A 88 17.24 17.95 -3.73
CA LYS A 88 18.31 17.07 -3.22
C LYS A 88 18.30 15.67 -3.84
N GLY A 89 17.19 15.24 -4.43
CA GLY A 89 17.04 13.92 -5.04
C GLY A 89 17.36 13.95 -6.53
N ALA A 90 17.08 15.08 -7.18
CA ALA A 90 17.23 15.31 -8.62
C ALA A 90 18.66 15.03 -9.12
N ASP A 91 19.66 15.29 -8.28
CA ASP A 91 21.06 15.10 -8.62
C ASP A 91 21.54 13.64 -8.53
N LEU A 92 20.78 12.76 -7.86
CA LEU A 92 21.20 11.38 -7.56
C LEU A 92 20.47 10.34 -8.41
N PHE A 93 19.26 10.63 -8.90
CA PHE A 93 18.43 9.67 -9.64
C PHE A 93 17.62 10.33 -10.76
N ASP A 94 17.45 9.62 -11.87
CA ASP A 94 16.52 10.03 -12.93
C ASP A 94 15.07 9.92 -12.42
N ALA A 95 14.44 11.07 -12.21
CA ALA A 95 13.07 11.16 -11.68
C ALA A 95 12.02 10.47 -12.58
N PHE A 96 12.26 10.39 -13.89
CA PHE A 96 11.35 9.69 -14.81
C PHE A 96 11.50 8.18 -14.69
N LEU A 97 12.73 7.69 -14.54
CA LEU A 97 13.01 6.27 -14.33
C LEU A 97 12.41 5.80 -13.00
N VAL A 98 12.65 6.51 -11.90
CA VAL A 98 12.12 6.13 -10.58
C VAL A 98 10.59 6.20 -10.59
N ARG A 99 10.00 7.22 -11.22
CA ARG A 99 8.54 7.28 -11.42
C ARG A 99 8.00 6.03 -12.11
N ASP A 100 8.62 5.63 -13.23
CA ASP A 100 8.16 4.50 -14.04
C ASP A 100 8.27 3.17 -13.29
N ILE A 101 9.32 2.98 -12.48
CA ILE A 101 9.44 1.83 -11.59
C ILE A 101 8.36 1.87 -10.50
N ASN A 102 8.21 2.99 -9.77
CA ASN A 102 7.32 3.04 -8.60
C ASN A 102 5.86 2.76 -8.95
N PHE A 103 5.30 3.41 -9.98
CA PHE A 103 3.90 3.14 -10.33
C PHE A 103 3.72 1.74 -10.94
N TYR A 104 4.71 1.24 -11.68
CA TYR A 104 4.65 -0.11 -12.24
C TYR A 104 4.63 -1.16 -11.14
N SER A 105 5.57 -1.09 -10.19
CA SER A 105 5.62 -2.00 -9.04
C SER A 105 4.32 -1.96 -8.24
N GLU A 106 3.80 -0.77 -7.95
CA GLU A 106 2.58 -0.63 -7.17
C GLU A 106 1.34 -1.17 -7.93
N VAL A 107 1.17 -0.84 -9.21
CA VAL A 107 0.06 -1.39 -10.01
C VAL A 107 0.15 -2.92 -10.09
N LYS A 108 1.36 -3.44 -10.31
CA LYS A 108 1.58 -4.88 -10.40
C LYS A 108 1.23 -5.58 -9.08
N ALA A 109 1.62 -5.01 -7.94
CA ALA A 109 1.23 -5.53 -6.63
C ALA A 109 -0.29 -5.57 -6.46
N TYR A 110 -1.01 -4.51 -6.82
CA TYR A 110 -2.48 -4.51 -6.76
C TYR A 110 -3.12 -5.55 -7.71
N GLU A 111 -2.54 -5.80 -8.88
CA GLU A 111 -3.01 -6.83 -9.81
C GLU A 111 -2.85 -8.25 -9.25
N GLU A 112 -1.67 -8.57 -8.69
CA GLU A 112 -1.40 -9.90 -8.13
C GLU A 112 -2.20 -10.13 -6.83
N LEU A 113 -2.35 -9.08 -6.01
CA LEU A 113 -3.10 -9.11 -4.75
C LEU A 113 -4.59 -8.78 -4.90
N LYS A 114 -5.16 -8.92 -6.11
CA LYS A 114 -6.55 -8.52 -6.42
C LYS A 114 -7.62 -9.07 -5.46
N HIS A 115 -7.39 -10.25 -4.88
CA HIS A 115 -8.33 -10.92 -3.98
C HIS A 115 -8.25 -10.40 -2.54
N PHE A 116 -7.21 -9.65 -2.20
CA PHE A 116 -7.05 -8.94 -0.92
C PHE A 116 -7.57 -7.49 -0.94
N GLN A 117 -7.98 -7.00 -2.11
CA GLN A 117 -8.49 -5.64 -2.25
C GLN A 117 -9.80 -5.42 -1.48
N GLY A 118 -9.87 -4.30 -0.77
CA GLY A 118 -11.00 -3.94 0.10
C GLY A 118 -10.97 -4.65 1.46
N THR A 119 -10.03 -5.57 1.68
CA THR A 119 -9.86 -6.27 2.97
C THR A 119 -8.56 -5.82 3.62
N VAL A 120 -7.43 -6.43 3.23
CA VAL A 120 -6.10 -6.21 3.81
C VAL A 120 -5.19 -5.34 2.94
N ILE A 121 -5.64 -4.98 1.74
CA ILE A 121 -5.11 -3.85 0.95
C ILE A 121 -6.27 -2.97 0.45
N PRO A 122 -6.04 -1.69 0.11
CA PRO A 122 -7.08 -0.83 -0.45
C PRO A 122 -7.73 -1.40 -1.72
N GLN A 123 -9.00 -1.09 -1.95
CA GLN A 123 -9.59 -1.30 -3.28
C GLN A 123 -8.84 -0.48 -4.33
N PHE A 124 -8.38 -1.13 -5.41
CA PHE A 124 -7.77 -0.47 -6.55
C PHE A 124 -8.83 -0.10 -7.59
N TYR A 125 -8.94 1.19 -7.92
CA TYR A 125 -9.92 1.72 -8.87
C TYR A 125 -9.34 1.95 -10.27
N GLY A 126 -8.01 1.89 -10.40
CA GLY A 126 -7.30 1.99 -11.68
C GLY A 126 -6.15 3.00 -11.68
N LEU A 127 -5.34 2.89 -12.73
CA LEU A 127 -4.31 3.85 -13.11
C LEU A 127 -4.85 4.72 -14.25
N PHE A 128 -4.70 6.03 -14.13
CA PHE A 128 -5.20 7.02 -15.08
C PHE A 128 -4.11 8.01 -15.44
N VAL A 129 -4.29 8.69 -16.58
CA VAL A 129 -3.55 9.91 -16.90
C VAL A 129 -4.51 11.08 -16.85
N THR A 130 -4.11 12.13 -16.13
CA THR A 130 -4.87 13.39 -16.10
C THR A 130 -3.93 14.57 -16.29
N ALA A 131 -4.49 15.68 -16.74
CA ALA A 131 -3.81 16.97 -16.75
C ALA A 131 -3.85 17.60 -15.34
N LEU A 132 -2.72 18.16 -14.88
CA LEU A 132 -2.68 19.03 -13.70
C LEU A 132 -2.93 20.49 -14.14
N PRO A 133 -4.10 21.09 -13.83
CA PRO A 133 -4.41 22.44 -14.32
C PRO A 133 -3.43 23.50 -13.81
N ALA A 134 -2.97 23.37 -12.57
CA ALA A 134 -2.00 24.27 -11.95
C ALA A 134 -0.62 24.26 -12.63
N GLN A 135 -0.33 23.27 -13.48
CA GLN A 135 0.95 23.12 -14.17
C GLN A 135 0.76 23.05 -15.70
N ARG A 136 0.01 24.00 -16.25
CA ARG A 136 -0.22 24.15 -17.70
C ARG A 136 -0.78 22.88 -18.35
N ASN A 137 -1.65 22.16 -17.64
CA ASN A 137 -2.27 20.92 -18.08
C ASN A 137 -1.28 19.79 -18.42
N ARG A 138 -0.09 19.78 -17.81
CA ARG A 138 0.87 18.70 -17.97
C ARG A 138 0.25 17.36 -17.53
N PRO A 139 0.44 16.27 -18.29
CA PRO A 139 -0.07 14.96 -17.92
C PRO A 139 0.73 14.37 -16.75
N VAL A 140 0.01 13.75 -15.82
CA VAL A 140 0.56 12.93 -14.73
C VAL A 140 -0.20 11.62 -14.61
N TYR A 141 0.47 10.61 -14.07
CA TYR A 141 -0.15 9.34 -13.72
C TYR A 141 -0.80 9.46 -12.34
N ILE A 142 -2.02 8.95 -12.21
CA ILE A 142 -2.75 8.88 -10.94
C ILE A 142 -3.24 7.47 -10.73
N LEU A 143 -2.87 6.90 -9.58
CA LEU A 143 -3.42 5.67 -9.05
C LEU A 143 -4.55 6.03 -8.08
N LEU A 144 -5.76 5.51 -8.32
CA LEU A 144 -6.91 5.72 -7.47
C LEU A 144 -7.16 4.51 -6.56
N LEU A 145 -7.27 4.78 -5.26
CA LEU A 145 -7.39 3.80 -4.20
C LEU A 145 -8.54 4.14 -3.25
N GLU A 146 -9.04 3.12 -2.57
CA GLU A 146 -9.90 3.28 -1.40
C GLU A 146 -9.27 4.22 -0.37
N GLU A 147 -10.07 5.11 0.21
CA GLU A 147 -9.70 5.76 1.47
C GLU A 147 -9.93 4.76 2.60
N VAL A 148 -8.84 4.33 3.24
CA VAL A 148 -8.91 3.36 4.33
C VAL A 148 -9.15 4.10 5.64
N PRO A 149 -10.33 3.97 6.27
CA PRO A 149 -10.64 4.69 7.48
C PRO A 149 -9.82 4.14 8.65
N GLY A 150 -8.97 4.96 9.24
CA GLY A 150 -8.10 4.50 10.32
C GLY A 150 -6.89 5.40 10.55
N LYS A 151 -5.90 4.85 11.24
CA LYS A 151 -4.58 5.49 11.43
C LYS A 151 -3.49 4.47 11.18
N ASP A 152 -2.39 4.92 10.60
CA ASP A 152 -1.20 4.08 10.47
C ASP A 152 -0.61 3.71 11.84
N LEU A 153 0.11 2.57 11.90
CA LEU A 153 0.69 2.08 13.14
C LEU A 153 1.72 3.07 13.72
N TYR A 154 2.45 3.80 12.87
CA TYR A 154 3.40 4.82 13.34
C TYR A 154 2.70 5.96 14.12
N ARG A 155 1.54 6.42 13.66
CA ARG A 155 0.74 7.44 14.38
C ARG A 155 -0.01 6.86 15.57
N THR A 156 -0.44 5.61 15.48
CA THR A 156 -1.18 4.94 16.57
C THR A 156 -0.26 4.66 17.75
N LEU A 157 0.93 4.15 17.45
CA LEU A 157 2.00 3.79 18.38
C LEU A 157 3.35 4.32 17.87
N PRO A 158 3.65 5.62 18.08
CA PRO A 158 4.97 6.17 17.77
C PRO A 158 6.09 5.39 18.48
N PRO A 159 7.33 5.37 17.96
CA PRO A 159 8.41 4.53 18.51
C PRO A 159 8.59 4.63 20.04
N HIS A 160 8.65 5.85 20.57
CA HIS A 160 8.79 6.13 22.02
C HIS A 160 7.56 5.69 22.87
N VAL A 161 6.43 5.41 22.23
CA VAL A 161 5.23 4.84 22.86
C VAL A 161 5.22 3.32 22.72
N ALA A 162 5.61 2.80 21.55
CA ALA A 162 5.62 1.38 21.21
C ALA A 162 6.47 0.54 22.18
N GLU A 163 7.56 1.09 22.71
CA GLU A 163 8.40 0.43 23.71
C GLU A 163 7.62 0.01 24.97
N ARG A 164 6.65 0.83 25.39
CA ARG A 164 5.84 0.63 26.61
C ARG A 164 4.57 -0.18 26.38
N VAL A 165 4.29 -0.58 25.14
CA VAL A 165 3.16 -1.45 24.81
C VAL A 165 3.39 -2.82 25.43
N CYS A 166 2.33 -3.40 26.02
CA CYS A 166 2.42 -4.71 26.65
C CYS A 166 2.66 -5.82 25.62
N LEU A 167 3.09 -6.99 26.10
CA LEU A 167 3.46 -8.12 25.25
C LEU A 167 2.27 -8.59 24.37
N LYS A 168 1.06 -8.70 24.94
CA LYS A 168 -0.17 -9.09 24.22
C LYS A 168 -0.40 -8.24 22.96
N HIS A 169 -0.28 -6.92 23.08
CA HIS A 169 -0.47 -6.00 21.95
C HIS A 169 0.68 -6.07 20.94
N LYS A 170 1.92 -6.21 21.41
CA LYS A 170 3.09 -6.38 20.53
C LYS A 170 2.98 -7.65 19.70
N GLU A 171 2.63 -8.77 20.34
CA GLU A 171 2.44 -10.06 19.67
C GLU A 171 1.32 -9.99 18.65
N ALA A 172 0.15 -9.45 19.02
CA ALA A 172 -0.98 -9.34 18.08
C ALA A 172 -0.66 -8.49 16.84
N ILE A 173 0.03 -7.34 17.02
CA ILE A 173 0.45 -6.49 15.89
C ILE A 173 1.49 -7.21 15.02
N PHE A 174 2.45 -7.88 15.64
CA PHE A 174 3.51 -8.58 14.94
C PHE A 174 2.97 -9.78 14.16
N GLU A 175 2.09 -10.57 14.77
CA GLU A 175 1.39 -11.67 14.12
C GLU A 175 0.55 -11.19 12.94
N GLY A 176 -0.22 -10.12 13.12
CA GLY A 176 -0.99 -9.51 12.03
C GLY A 176 -0.11 -9.04 10.87
N ALA A 177 1.02 -8.39 11.17
CA ALA A 177 1.97 -7.97 10.14
C ALA A 177 2.64 -9.17 9.44
N LEU A 178 3.01 -10.22 10.17
CA LEU A 178 3.57 -11.43 9.56
C LEU A 178 2.57 -12.15 8.65
N ASN A 179 1.30 -12.21 9.04
CA ASN A 179 0.26 -12.80 8.19
C ASN A 179 0.15 -12.04 6.86
N LEU A 180 0.13 -10.70 6.88
CA LEU A 180 0.18 -9.89 5.67
C LEU A 180 1.42 -10.21 4.80
N LEU A 181 2.59 -10.33 5.43
CA LEU A 181 3.84 -10.63 4.72
C LEU A 181 3.75 -11.98 3.99
N PHE A 182 3.33 -13.03 4.70
CA PHE A 182 3.24 -14.36 4.14
C PHE A 182 2.15 -14.45 3.05
N ASP A 183 0.96 -13.90 3.31
CA ASP A 183 -0.14 -13.84 2.34
C ASP A 183 0.30 -13.18 1.01
N PHE A 184 1.08 -12.10 1.08
CA PHE A 184 1.56 -11.40 -0.11
C PHE A 184 2.69 -12.15 -0.82
N CYS A 185 3.62 -12.73 -0.06
CA CYS A 185 4.69 -13.56 -0.61
C CYS A 185 4.16 -14.81 -1.32
N GLU A 186 3.09 -15.43 -0.82
CA GLU A 186 2.41 -16.55 -1.50
C GLU A 186 1.82 -16.14 -2.86
N CYS A 187 1.50 -14.85 -3.01
CA CYS A 187 1.06 -14.26 -4.28
C CYS A 187 2.21 -13.76 -5.16
N GLY A 188 3.46 -14.04 -4.77
CA GLY A 188 4.66 -13.60 -5.48
C GLY A 188 4.97 -12.12 -5.31
N VAL A 189 4.36 -11.41 -4.36
CA VAL A 189 4.65 -10.01 -4.03
C VAL A 189 5.49 -9.96 -2.75
N ASN A 190 6.70 -9.40 -2.82
CA ASN A 190 7.53 -9.21 -1.64
C ASN A 190 7.40 -7.75 -1.11
N PRO A 191 6.67 -7.53 0.00
CA PRO A 191 6.46 -6.20 0.58
C PRO A 191 7.58 -5.73 1.53
N MET A 192 8.63 -6.52 1.76
CA MET A 192 9.53 -6.36 2.92
C MET A 192 10.16 -4.95 3.02
N GLU A 193 10.54 -4.33 1.90
CA GLU A 193 11.11 -2.98 1.86
C GLU A 193 10.09 -1.87 2.23
N ASP A 194 8.81 -2.12 1.91
CA ASP A 194 7.70 -1.20 2.12
C ASP A 194 6.92 -1.46 3.42
N MET A 195 7.18 -2.56 4.11
CA MET A 195 6.43 -3.01 5.29
C MET A 195 6.83 -2.25 6.56
N ARG A 196 6.76 -0.92 6.49
CA ARG A 196 7.08 0.00 7.58
C ARG A 196 5.80 0.36 8.34
N PRO A 197 5.85 0.68 9.65
CA PRO A 197 4.65 0.97 10.43
C PRO A 197 3.74 2.09 9.89
N ARG A 198 4.30 3.04 9.12
CA ARG A 198 3.52 4.09 8.45
C ARG A 198 2.69 3.61 7.24
N ASN A 199 3.05 2.46 6.68
CA ASN A 199 2.44 1.84 5.51
C ASN A 199 1.43 0.74 5.92
N ILE A 200 1.20 0.56 7.23
CA ILE A 200 0.19 -0.35 7.75
C ILE A 200 -0.85 0.47 8.51
N VAL A 201 -2.07 0.51 7.98
CA VAL A 201 -3.22 1.20 8.55
C VAL A 201 -4.01 0.24 9.45
N LEU A 202 -4.21 0.63 10.70
CA LEU A 202 -5.20 0.00 11.56
C LEU A 202 -6.57 0.59 11.23
N ARG A 203 -7.44 -0.21 10.59
CA ARG A 203 -8.83 0.20 10.30
C ARG A 203 -9.57 0.50 11.60
N LEU A 204 -10.55 1.41 11.52
CA LEU A 204 -11.43 1.71 12.66
C LEU A 204 -12.09 0.43 13.19
N GLN A 205 -11.83 0.12 14.46
CA GLN A 205 -12.38 -1.03 15.14
C GLN A 205 -13.82 -0.71 15.57
N LYS A 206 -14.76 -1.59 15.24
CA LYS A 206 -16.21 -1.38 15.45
C LYS A 206 -16.62 -1.61 16.92
N HIS A 207 -16.08 -0.83 17.84
CA HIS A 207 -16.56 -0.82 19.23
C HIS A 207 -17.21 0.52 19.53
N VAL A 208 -18.47 0.44 19.99
CA VAL A 208 -19.34 1.60 20.31
C VAL A 208 -19.00 2.23 21.66
N VAL A 209 -18.02 1.69 22.41
CA VAL A 209 -17.76 2.12 23.79
C VAL A 209 -16.39 2.78 23.89
N SER A 210 -16.39 4.10 24.07
CA SER A 210 -15.21 4.96 24.25
C SER A 210 -14.37 4.64 25.50
N GLU A 211 -14.79 3.69 26.33
CA GLU A 211 -14.19 3.38 27.63
C GLU A 211 -13.65 1.94 27.75
N ALA A 212 -13.78 1.12 26.70
CA ALA A 212 -13.31 -0.27 26.74
C ALA A 212 -11.78 -0.34 26.92
N GLN A 213 -11.35 -1.18 27.86
CA GLN A 213 -9.95 -1.55 28.05
C GLN A 213 -9.71 -2.91 27.39
N PHE A 214 -8.82 -2.96 26.39
CA PHE A 214 -8.49 -4.16 25.62
C PHE A 214 -7.36 -5.00 26.25
N CYS A 215 -6.74 -4.49 27.32
CA CYS A 215 -5.85 -5.25 28.18
C CYS A 215 -5.90 -4.73 29.62
N THR A 216 -5.45 -5.56 30.56
CA THR A 216 -5.35 -5.24 31.99
C THR A 216 -3.96 -4.77 32.41
N THR A 217 -3.00 -4.64 31.48
CA THR A 217 -1.64 -4.19 31.80
C THR A 217 -1.63 -2.72 32.19
N ASP A 218 -1.16 -2.44 33.40
CA ASP A 218 -1.04 -1.09 33.93
C ASP A 218 -0.26 -0.17 33.00
N SER A 219 -0.82 1.01 32.75
CA SER A 219 -0.20 2.06 31.92
C SER A 219 0.14 1.66 30.47
N CYS A 220 -0.41 0.55 29.95
CA CYS A 220 -0.19 0.20 28.55
C CYS A 220 -0.83 1.27 27.63
N PRO A 221 -0.05 1.90 26.73
CA PRO A 221 -0.56 2.97 25.87
C PRO A 221 -1.51 2.48 24.76
N ALA A 222 -1.56 1.16 24.52
CA ALA A 222 -2.46 0.54 23.56
C ALA A 222 -3.80 0.10 24.19
N THR A 223 -3.93 0.13 25.53
CA THR A 223 -5.10 -0.40 26.28
C THR A 223 -6.44 0.07 25.75
N ARG A 224 -6.56 1.32 25.29
CA ARG A 224 -7.82 1.87 24.76
C ARG A 224 -7.76 2.21 23.27
N LYS A 225 -6.69 1.80 22.59
CA LYS A 225 -6.43 2.13 21.18
C LYS A 225 -6.53 0.95 20.25
N ILE A 226 -6.19 -0.25 20.74
CA ILE A 226 -6.06 -1.45 19.93
C ILE A 226 -6.78 -2.58 20.64
N ASP A 227 -7.85 -3.05 20.04
CA ASP A 227 -8.44 -4.34 20.32
C ASP A 227 -7.63 -5.43 19.61
N CYS A 228 -7.00 -6.33 20.36
CA CYS A 228 -6.27 -7.46 19.79
C CYS A 228 -7.22 -8.48 19.13
N ASP A 229 -8.47 -8.57 19.58
CA ASP A 229 -9.42 -9.58 19.14
C ASP A 229 -10.17 -9.13 17.87
N ASN A 230 -10.02 -7.86 17.50
CA ASN A 230 -10.63 -7.22 16.33
C ASN A 230 -9.61 -6.39 15.53
N LEU A 231 -8.41 -6.95 15.36
CA LEU A 231 -7.29 -6.27 14.71
C LEU A 231 -7.40 -6.37 13.18
N HIS A 232 -7.71 -5.26 12.52
CA HIS A 232 -7.80 -5.18 11.06
C HIS A 232 -6.68 -4.29 10.51
N LEU A 233 -5.59 -4.93 10.09
CA LEU A 233 -4.45 -4.26 9.46
C LEU A 233 -4.61 -4.24 7.95
N VAL A 234 -4.29 -3.10 7.35
CA VAL A 234 -4.33 -2.88 5.91
C VAL A 234 -2.98 -2.36 5.46
N MET A 235 -2.30 -3.07 4.57
CA MET A 235 -1.09 -2.56 3.97
C MET A 235 -1.42 -1.62 2.82
N VAL A 236 -0.77 -0.46 2.80
CA VAL A 236 -0.80 0.53 1.72
C VAL A 236 0.63 0.74 1.23
N ASP A 237 0.78 1.38 0.06
CA ASP A 237 2.07 1.80 -0.49
C ASP A 237 3.01 0.62 -0.84
N PHE A 238 3.05 0.28 -2.14
CA PHE A 238 3.78 -0.87 -2.69
C PHE A 238 4.85 -0.47 -3.74
N GLU A 239 5.38 0.75 -3.63
CA GLU A 239 6.31 1.33 -4.62
C GLU A 239 7.65 0.60 -4.75
N SER A 240 8.12 0.00 -3.65
CA SER A 240 9.40 -0.73 -3.56
C SER A 240 9.19 -2.24 -3.44
N SER A 241 7.95 -2.71 -3.67
CA SER A 241 7.65 -4.13 -3.75
C SER A 241 8.13 -4.69 -5.09
N TRP A 242 8.58 -5.94 -5.08
CA TRP A 242 8.98 -6.63 -6.30
C TRP A 242 8.13 -7.88 -6.46
N THR A 243 7.75 -8.18 -7.70
CA THR A 243 7.01 -9.40 -8.03
C THR A 243 7.95 -10.46 -8.56
N SER A 244 8.13 -11.56 -7.83
CA SER A 244 8.78 -12.76 -8.35
C SER A 244 7.70 -13.71 -8.83
N LYS A 245 7.77 -14.17 -10.09
CA LYS A 245 6.98 -15.33 -10.52
C LYS A 245 7.56 -16.55 -9.83
N ILE A 246 7.08 -16.87 -8.63
CA ILE A 246 7.30 -18.19 -8.07
C ILE A 246 6.50 -19.15 -8.94
N ALA A 247 7.19 -20.11 -9.58
CA ALA A 247 6.51 -21.11 -10.39
C ALA A 247 5.48 -21.85 -9.52
N PRO A 248 4.24 -22.08 -9.99
CA PRO A 248 3.23 -22.79 -9.22
C PRO A 248 3.73 -24.22 -8.96
N GLY A 249 4.17 -24.51 -7.74
CA GLY A 249 4.67 -25.83 -7.37
C GLY A 249 5.75 -25.88 -6.29
N THR A 250 6.42 -24.79 -5.94
CA THR A 250 7.33 -24.75 -4.78
C THR A 250 6.53 -24.53 -3.50
N ALA A 251 5.90 -25.59 -3.02
CA ALA A 251 5.41 -25.64 -1.66
C ALA A 251 6.58 -25.34 -0.70
N TYR A 252 6.41 -24.36 0.19
CA TYR A 252 7.25 -24.27 1.38
C TYR A 252 7.14 -25.62 2.10
N ILE A 253 8.23 -26.39 2.11
CA ILE A 253 8.33 -27.57 2.97
C ILE A 253 8.44 -27.03 4.39
N GLY A 254 7.28 -26.81 5.02
CA GLY A 254 7.18 -26.67 6.46
C GLY A 254 7.87 -27.88 7.08
N ARG A 255 8.98 -27.65 7.79
CA ARG A 255 9.63 -28.68 8.58
C ARG A 255 8.58 -29.28 9.51
N SER A 256 8.19 -30.52 9.24
CA SER A 256 7.41 -31.31 10.17
C SER A 256 8.22 -31.41 11.47
N ARG A 257 7.57 -31.09 12.58
CA ARG A 257 8.09 -31.42 13.90
C ARG A 257 8.10 -32.94 14.02
N SER A 258 9.28 -33.55 13.94
CA SER A 258 9.48 -34.90 14.42
C SER A 258 9.32 -34.90 15.94
N LYS A 259 8.30 -35.60 16.43
CA LYS A 259 8.18 -36.03 17.82
C LYS A 259 9.22 -37.12 18.10
N ILE A 260 9.98 -36.91 19.17
CA ILE A 260 10.45 -37.79 20.26
C ILE A 260 11.81 -37.28 20.71
#